data_AF-A0A0E3WP27-F1
#
_entry.id   AF-A0A0E3WP27-F1
#
_cell.length_a   1.000
_cell.length_b   1.000
_cell.length_c   1.000
_cell.angle_alpha   90.00
_cell.angle_beta   90.00
_cell.angle_gamma   90.00
#
_symmetry.space_group_name_H-M   'P 1'
#
loop_
_entity.id
_entity.type
_entity.pdbx_description
1 polymer ?
#
loop_
_entity_poly.entity_id
_entity_poly.type
_entity_poly.pdbx_seq_one_letter_code
_entity_poly.pdbx_strand_id
1 'polypeptide(L)' 'MILENYGIYHLLLIKFAFVLLLFYVAPIIKASKGRWELTKRIIESVGILVTINNLMVVWYGSSLIESLGLI' A
#
# COMPACT_ATOMS: atom_id res chain seq x y z
N MET A 1 8.21 -10.48 12.56
CA MET A 1 7.45 -9.47 11.77
C MET A 1 8.10 -9.31 10.39
N ILE A 2 7.40 -9.05 9.26
CA ILE A 2 7.97 -9.14 7.88
C ILE A 2 9.36 -8.48 7.71
N LEU A 3 9.65 -7.40 8.43
CA LEU A 3 10.96 -6.73 8.47
C LEU A 3 12.10 -7.63 9.01
N GLU A 4 11.84 -8.47 10.01
CA GLU A 4 12.80 -9.42 10.57
C GLU A 4 13.06 -10.61 9.64
N ASN A 5 12.04 -11.04 8.87
CA ASN A 5 12.14 -12.20 7.98
C ASN A 5 12.63 -11.86 6.56
N TYR A 6 12.31 -10.67 6.05
CA TYR A 6 12.61 -10.26 4.67
C TYR A 6 13.49 -8.99 4.60
N GLY A 7 13.74 -8.29 5.71
CA GLY A 7 14.54 -7.07 5.71
C GLY A 7 13.84 -5.87 5.05
N ILE A 8 14.33 -4.67 5.33
CA ILE A 8 13.75 -3.42 4.85
C ILE A 8 13.77 -3.28 3.33
N TYR A 9 14.75 -3.89 2.67
CA TYR A 9 14.95 -3.79 1.22
C TYR A 9 13.89 -4.54 0.41
N HIS A 10 13.44 -5.72 0.87
CA HIS A 10 12.36 -6.45 0.17
C HIS A 10 11.02 -5.72 0.26
N LEU A 11 10.73 -5.12 1.42
CA LEU A 11 9.54 -4.27 1.60
C LEU A 11 9.58 -3.03 0.69
N LEU A 12 10.75 -2.40 0.55
CA LEU A 12 10.94 -1.27 -0.36
C LEU A 12 10.75 -1.69 -1.83
N LEU A 13 11.27 -2.86 -2.21
CA LEU A 13 11.12 -3.39 -3.56
C LEU A 13 9.65 -3.63 -3.93
N ILE A 14 8.85 -4.21 -3.02
CA ILE A 14 7.42 -4.41 -3.23
C ILE A 14 6.69 -3.08 -3.40
N LYS A 15 7.02 -2.07 -2.58
CA LYS A 15 6.45 -0.72 -2.71
C LYS A 15 6.81 -0.10 -4.06
N PHE A 16 8.05 -0.28 -4.51
CA PHE A 16 8.50 0.23 -5.80
C PHE A 16 7.78 -0.46 -6.98
N ALA A 17 7.66 -1.78 -6.95
CA ALA A 17 6.93 -2.55 -7.96
C ALA A 17 5.45 -2.13 -8.03
N PHE A 18 4.82 -1.90 -6.87
CA PHE A 18 3.45 -1.41 -6.80
C PHE A 18 3.28 -0.03 -7.44
N VAL A 19 4.21 0.90 -7.19
CA VAL A 19 4.20 2.24 -7.83
C VAL A 19 4.34 2.12 -9.34
N LEU A 20 5.28 1.30 -9.83
CA LEU A 20 5.44 1.08 -11.27
C LEU A 20 4.17 0.52 -11.92
N LEU A 21 3.52 -0.44 -11.26
CA LEU A 21 2.26 -1.02 -11.73
C LEU A 21 1.14 0.03 -11.78
N LEU A 22 1.03 0.90 -10.78
CA LEU A 22 0.08 2.02 -10.80
C LEU A 22 0.33 2.96 -11.99
N PHE A 23 1.58 3.30 -12.27
CA PHE A 23 1.93 4.15 -13.41
C PHE A 23 1.60 3.49 -14.75
N TYR A 24 1.85 2.18 -14.89
CA TYR A 24 1.54 1.43 -16.10
C TYR A 24 0.03 1.34 -16.36
N VAL A 25 -0.76 1.07 -15.31
CA VAL A 25 -2.21 0.86 -15.43
C VAL A 25 -3.00 2.19 -15.46
N ALA A 26 -2.44 3.28 -14.93
CA ALA A 26 -3.05 4.61 -14.92
C ALA A 26 -3.64 5.08 -16.28
N PRO A 27 -2.93 5.03 -17.43
CA PRO A 27 -3.50 5.43 -18.71
C PRO A 27 -4.71 4.58 -19.14
N ILE A 28 -4.69 3.27 -18.86
CA ILE A 28 -5.78 2.34 -19.17
C ILE A 28 -7.03 2.68 -18.35
N ILE A 29 -6.85 2.99 -17.06
CA ILE A 29 -7.95 3.36 -16.17
C ILE A 29 -8.52 4.74 -16.56
N LYS A 30 -7.65 5.70 -16.91
CA LYS A 30 -8.04 7.06 -17.31
C LYS A 30 -8.88 7.10 -18.59
N ALA A 31 -8.85 6.06 -19.42
CA ALA A 31 -9.69 5.94 -20.61
C ALA A 31 -11.20 5.88 -20.27
N SER A 32 -11.58 5.57 -19.03
CA SER A 32 -12.96 5.57 -18.56
C SER A 32 -13.13 6.51 -17.36
N LYS A 33 -13.89 7.61 -17.54
CA LYS A 33 -14.15 8.61 -16.47
C LYS A 33 -14.65 7.99 -15.16
N GLY A 34 -15.58 7.03 -15.24
CA GLY A 34 -16.12 6.36 -14.06
C GLY A 34 -15.11 5.46 -13.35
N ARG A 35 -14.33 4.69 -14.11
CA ARG A 35 -13.28 3.81 -13.54
C ARG A 35 -12.13 4.63 -12.93
N TRP A 36 -11.80 5.77 -13.51
CA TRP A 36 -10.80 6.70 -12.98
C TRP A 36 -11.19 7.28 -11.63
N GLU A 37 -12.44 7.74 -11.47
CA GLU A 37 -12.89 8.31 -10.20
C GLU A 37 -12.88 7.28 -9.06
N LEU A 38 -13.37 6.07 -9.35
CA LEU A 38 -13.37 4.97 -8.40
C LEU A 38 -11.94 4.54 -8.03
N THR A 39 -11.05 4.41 -9.02
CA THR A 39 -9.65 4.02 -8.77
C THR A 39 -8.91 5.09 -7.97
N LYS A 40 -9.12 6.38 -8.24
CA LYS A 40 -8.54 7.46 -7.42
C LYS A 40 -8.91 7.31 -5.94
N ARG A 41 -10.20 7.11 -5.65
CA ARG A 41 -10.68 6.92 -4.27
C ARG A 41 -10.09 5.68 -3.60
N ILE A 42 -9.91 4.59 -4.36
CA ILE A 42 -9.24 3.38 -3.86
C ILE A 42 -7.77 3.67 -3.52
N ILE A 43 -7.03 4.33 -4.43
CA ILE A 43 -5.62 4.68 -4.21
C ILE A 43 -5.47 5.59 -2.99
N GLU A 44 -6.33 6.61 -2.86
CA GLU A 44 -6.36 7.50 -1.69
C GLU A 44 -6.63 6.73 -0.40
N SER A 45 -7.62 5.83 -0.39
CA SER A 45 -7.96 5.03 0.78
C SER A 45 -6.83 4.07 1.18
N VAL A 46 -6.20 3.41 0.21
CA VAL A 46 -5.03 2.54 0.42
C VAL A 46 -3.85 3.34 0.96
N GLY A 47 -3.59 4.54 0.43
CA GLY A 47 -2.54 5.43 0.90
C GLY A 47 -2.72 5.84 2.37
N ILE A 48 -3.95 6.19 2.77
CA ILE A 48 -4.29 6.49 4.16
C ILE A 48 -4.07 5.26 5.05
N LEU A 49 -4.55 4.08 4.64
CA LEU A 49 -4.38 2.83 5.37
C LEU A 49 -2.90 2.48 5.61
N VAL A 50 -2.08 2.58 4.57
CA VAL A 50 -0.63 2.33 4.66
C VAL A 50 0.06 3.35 5.57
N THR A 51 -0.37 4.61 5.53
CA THR A 51 0.16 5.67 6.40
C THR A 51 -0.14 5.36 7.86
N ILE A 52 -1.40 5.06 8.18
CA ILE A 52 -1.83 4.67 9.55
C ILE A 52 -1.07 3.41 10.01
N ASN A 53 -0.93 2.41 9.15
CA ASN A 53 -0.20 1.19 9.50
C ASN A 53 1.27 1.47 9.84
N ASN A 54 1.97 2.26 9.03
CA ASN A 54 3.37 2.61 9.33
C ASN A 54 3.48 3.43 10.63
N LEU A 55 2.52 4.32 10.87
CA LEU A 55 2.45 5.15 12.06
C LEU A 55 2.27 4.29 13.32
N MET A 56 1.42 3.27 13.25
CA MET A 56 1.24 2.29 14.33
C MET A 56 2.50 1.45 14.58
N VAL A 57 3.17 1.01 13.50
CA VAL A 57 4.43 0.26 13.64
C VAL A 57 5.48 1.10 14.36
N VAL A 58 5.57 2.41 14.06
CA VAL A 58 6.54 3.31 14.70
C VAL A 58 6.18 3.59 16.16
N TRP A 59 4.90 3.85 16.49
CA TRP A 59 4.50 4.23 17.85
C TRP A 59 4.28 3.06 18.80
N TYR A 60 3.68 1.97 18.31
CA TYR A 60 3.25 0.85 19.14
C TYR A 60 4.08 -0.42 18.90
N GLY A 61 5.00 -0.41 17.94
CA GLY A 61 5.77 -1.59 17.58
C GLY A 61 4.92 -2.72 16.98
N SER A 62 3.69 -2.43 16.56
CA SER A 62 2.73 -3.39 16.02
C SER A 62 2.05 -2.84 14.77
N SER A 63 1.76 -3.71 13.81
CA SER A 63 1.06 -3.35 12.58
C SER A 63 -0.46 -3.58 12.68
N LEU A 64 -1.24 -2.85 11.87
CA LEU A 64 -2.67 -3.13 11.68
C LEU A 64 -2.89 -4.55 11.16
N ILE A 65 -1.98 -5.05 10.33
CA ILE A 65 -2.03 -6.39 9.74
C ILE A 65 -1.89 -7.46 10.83
N GLU A 66 -0.97 -7.28 11.80
CA GLU A 66 -0.86 -8.15 12.98
C GLU A 66 -2.07 -8.01 13.91
N SER A 67 -2.55 -6.78 14.12
CA SER A 67 -3.72 -6.52 14.97
C SER A 67 -5.02 -7.13 14.42
N LEU A 68 -5.10 -7.33 13.11
CA LEU A 68 -6.20 -8.00 12.42
C LEU A 68 -6.04 -9.53 12.35
N GLY A 69 -4.98 -10.10 12.94
CA GLY A 69 -4.72 -11.55 12.94
C GLY A 69 -4.42 -12.11 11.56
N LEU A 70 -3.97 -11.27 10.62
CA LEU A 70 -3.63 -11.69 9.25
C LEU A 70 -2.23 -12.31 9.15
N ILE A 71 -1.46 -12.36 10.25
CA ILE A 71 -0.25 -13.16 10.48
C ILE A 71 -0.21 -13.52 11.96
#